data_AF-Q118W1-F1
#
_entry.id   AF-Q118W1-F1
#
_cell.length_a   1.000
_cell.length_b   1.000
_cell.length_c   1.000
_cell.angle_alpha   90.00
_cell.angle_beta   90.00
_cell.angle_gamma   90.00
#
_symmetry.space_group_name_H-M   'P 1'
#
loop_
_entity.id
_entity.type
_entity.pdbx_description
1 polymer ?
#
loop_
_entity_poly.entity_id
_entity_poly.type
_entity_poly.pdbx_seq_one_letter_code
_entity_poly.pdbx_strand_id
1 'polypeptide(L)'
;MSNRNPSPTNRQLLIILGIWTGIIVIMISLMISFVSLLADWAITHIPISWEQKLGELIVPVYEQKAKDSPQQEILNNLLDRLESQLNNKLLKNRDYRVIYIPEKNVNAFAIPGDVIGIFEGLVKEVKSENELMMILGHELGHFANRDHLRNLGKTLAIRVAIASLFGDNATLANSVGVVIETISNARYSQEQEYQADEFGLILLNKTYGHVTGATDFFKNFKEKENLGWDFFSSHPAGNKRVKRLEKLIKQKQYKLGEYSDLELNLQFSDQEFRKYKQR
;
A
#
# COMPACT_ATOMS: atom_id res chain seq x y z
N MET A 1 5.14 24.57 67.55
CA MET A 1 4.30 25.03 66.42
C MET A 1 3.75 23.80 65.72
N SER A 2 2.43 23.61 65.71
CA SER A 2 1.80 22.50 64.98
C SER A 2 2.08 22.70 63.49
N ASN A 3 2.77 21.76 62.85
CA ASN A 3 2.98 21.79 61.41
C ASN A 3 1.63 21.52 60.74
N ARG A 4 0.88 22.59 60.44
CA ARG A 4 -0.48 22.53 59.88
C ARG A 4 -0.52 21.97 58.46
N ASN A 5 0.65 21.66 57.86
CA ASN A 5 0.75 21.09 56.52
C ASN A 5 1.84 20.00 56.48
N PRO A 6 1.52 18.74 56.82
CA PRO A 6 2.48 17.64 56.73
C PRO A 6 2.88 17.40 55.27
N SER A 7 4.14 17.06 55.04
CA SER A 7 4.64 16.71 53.71
C SER A 7 3.86 15.54 53.10
N PRO A 8 3.61 15.53 51.78
CA PRO A 8 2.88 14.45 51.14
C PRO A 8 3.59 13.11 51.33
N THR A 9 2.81 12.07 51.57
CA THR A 9 3.30 10.69 51.66
C THR A 9 3.76 10.17 50.29
N ASN A 10 4.64 9.17 50.26
CA ASN A 10 5.06 8.51 49.01
C ASN A 10 3.87 7.99 48.20
N ARG A 11 2.81 7.51 48.87
CA ARG A 11 1.56 7.09 48.21
C ARG A 11 0.85 8.26 47.52
N GLN A 12 0.75 9.42 48.16
CA GLN A 12 0.16 10.61 47.56
C GLN A 12 1.00 11.12 46.38
N LEU A 13 2.33 11.10 46.49
CA LEU A 13 3.23 11.44 45.39
C LEU A 13 3.06 10.48 44.20
N LEU A 14 2.94 9.17 44.44
CA LEU A 14 2.68 8.18 43.38
C LEU A 14 1.31 8.36 42.71
N ILE A 15 0.27 8.71 43.48
CA ILE A 15 -1.06 9.01 42.93
C ILE A 15 -1.00 10.25 42.04
N ILE A 16 -0.36 11.33 42.52
CA ILE A 16 -0.21 12.57 41.74
C ILE A 16 0.60 12.31 40.47
N LEU A 17 1.71 11.56 40.56
CA LEU A 17 2.50 11.15 39.40
C LEU A 17 1.64 10.35 38.41
N GLY A 18 0.87 9.38 38.89
CA GLY A 18 -0.03 8.58 38.05
C GLY A 18 -1.12 9.39 37.34
N ILE A 19 -1.66 10.42 38.01
CA ILE A 19 -2.63 11.34 37.40
C ILE A 19 -1.96 12.16 36.29
N TRP A 20 -0.79 12.74 36.57
CA TRP A 20 -0.05 13.53 35.57
C TRP A 20 0.39 12.70 34.38
N THR A 21 0.90 11.48 34.58
CA THR A 21 1.26 10.59 33.48
C THR A 21 0.03 10.20 32.66
N GLY A 22 -1.11 9.92 33.30
CA GLY A 22 -2.38 9.67 32.62
C GLY A 22 -2.84 10.85 31.75
N ILE A 23 -2.78 12.07 32.30
CA ILE A 23 -3.12 13.31 31.56
C ILE A 23 -2.20 13.50 30.35
N ILE A 24 -0.89 13.32 30.53
CA ILE A 24 0.09 13.45 29.44
C ILE A 24 -0.19 12.43 28.33
N VAL A 25 -0.45 11.17 28.67
CA VAL A 25 -0.77 10.13 27.69
C VAL A 25 -2.03 10.48 26.91
N ILE A 26 -3.10 10.92 27.60
CA ILE A 26 -4.36 11.33 26.94
C ILE A 26 -4.11 12.53 26.02
N MET A 27 -3.37 13.53 26.47
CA MET A 27 -3.04 14.70 25.65
C MET A 27 -2.25 14.32 24.39
N ILE A 28 -1.25 13.44 24.52
CA ILE A 28 -0.47 12.95 23.38
C ILE A 28 -1.37 12.18 22.41
N SER A 29 -2.24 11.29 22.90
CA SER A 29 -3.18 10.54 22.05
C SER A 29 -4.17 11.46 21.33
N LEU A 30 -4.69 12.49 21.99
CA LEU A 30 -5.57 13.48 21.38
C LEU A 30 -4.83 14.30 20.32
N MET A 31 -3.60 14.72 20.60
CA MET A 31 -2.75 15.44 19.64
C MET A 31 -2.49 14.58 18.40
N ILE A 32 -2.09 13.32 18.55
CA ILE A 32 -1.86 12.39 17.43
C ILE A 32 -3.15 12.19 16.61
N SER A 33 -4.29 12.03 17.29
CA SER A 33 -5.60 11.88 16.62
C SER A 33 -5.97 13.13 15.84
N PHE A 34 -5.78 14.32 16.42
CA PHE A 34 -6.05 15.59 15.76
C PHE A 34 -5.16 15.80 14.53
N VAL A 35 -3.86 15.55 14.63
CA VAL A 35 -2.95 15.66 13.49
C VAL A 35 -3.30 14.64 12.40
N SER A 36 -3.72 13.43 12.77
CA SER A 36 -4.18 12.43 11.80
C SER A 36 -5.42 12.89 11.03
N LEU A 37 -6.41 13.48 11.73
CA LEU A 37 -7.60 14.05 11.11
C LEU A 37 -7.26 15.22 10.16
N LEU A 38 -6.34 16.10 10.58
CA LEU A 38 -5.86 17.19 9.74
C LEU A 38 -5.12 16.67 8.50
N ALA A 39 -4.31 15.62 8.64
CA ALA A 39 -3.62 14.99 7.52
C ALA A 39 -4.61 14.41 6.51
N ASP A 40 -5.61 13.65 6.96
CA ASP A 40 -6.66 13.10 6.10
C ASP A 40 -7.45 14.20 5.38
N TRP A 41 -7.81 15.28 6.09
CA TRP A 41 -8.44 16.45 5.49
C TRP A 41 -7.53 17.07 4.42
N ALA A 42 -6.26 17.31 4.72
CA ALA A 42 -5.30 17.89 3.78
C ALA A 42 -5.18 17.02 2.52
N ILE A 43 -5.03 15.71 2.66
CA ILE A 43 -4.85 14.77 1.54
C ILE A 43 -6.03 14.79 0.56
N THR A 44 -7.26 14.96 1.06
CA THR A 44 -8.42 15.08 0.18
C THR A 44 -8.46 16.39 -0.62
N HIS A 45 -7.72 17.41 -0.18
CA HIS A 45 -7.65 18.73 -0.82
C HIS A 45 -6.34 18.96 -1.59
N ILE A 46 -5.32 18.11 -1.41
CA ILE A 46 -4.06 18.19 -2.16
C ILE A 46 -4.36 18.03 -3.66
N PRO A 47 -3.98 19.00 -4.52
CA PRO A 47 -4.13 18.86 -5.97
C PRO A 47 -3.33 17.67 -6.51
N ILE A 48 -3.81 17.02 -7.56
CA ILE A 48 -3.09 15.91 -8.21
C ILE A 48 -1.69 16.35 -8.67
N SER A 49 -1.53 17.60 -9.11
CA SER A 49 -0.22 18.15 -9.51
C SER A 49 0.82 18.15 -8.38
N TRP A 50 0.41 18.23 -7.11
CA TRP A 50 1.34 18.15 -5.99
C TRP A 50 1.75 16.71 -5.72
N GLU A 51 0.84 15.77 -5.90
CA GLU A 51 1.14 14.34 -5.85
C GLU A 51 2.12 13.94 -6.96
N GLN A 52 1.96 14.50 -8.16
CA GLN A 52 2.88 14.29 -9.29
C GLN A 52 4.27 14.88 -9.02
N LYS A 53 4.35 16.08 -8.45
CA LYS A 53 5.64 16.67 -8.01
C LYS A 53 6.35 15.84 -6.94
N LEU A 54 5.60 15.20 -6.04
CA LEU A 54 6.21 14.24 -5.11
C LEU A 54 6.75 13.02 -5.86
N GLY A 55 6.02 12.57 -6.90
CA GLY A 55 6.46 11.52 -7.82
C GLY A 55 7.78 11.83 -8.51
N GLU A 56 7.98 13.05 -9.02
CA GLU A 56 9.23 13.50 -9.66
C GLU A 56 10.48 13.29 -8.78
N LEU A 57 10.31 13.28 -7.45
CA LEU A 57 11.41 13.07 -6.50
C LEU A 57 11.73 11.60 -6.23
N ILE A 58 10.75 10.70 -6.36
CA ILE A 58 10.86 9.31 -5.89
C ILE A 58 10.83 8.30 -7.02
N VAL A 59 10.10 8.58 -8.08
CA VAL A 59 9.94 7.67 -9.23
C VAL A 59 11.29 7.35 -9.86
N PRO A 60 12.23 8.31 -10.05
CA PRO A 60 13.55 8.01 -10.59
C PRO A 60 14.36 6.99 -9.78
N VAL A 61 14.08 6.83 -8.48
CA VAL A 61 14.76 5.83 -7.62
C VAL A 61 14.33 4.41 -8.00
N TYR A 62 13.06 4.23 -8.34
CA TYR A 62 12.55 2.93 -8.77
C TYR A 62 12.73 2.69 -10.28
N GLU A 63 12.68 3.73 -11.10
CA GLU A 63 13.01 3.62 -12.54
C GLU A 63 14.44 3.17 -12.78
N GLN A 64 15.40 3.63 -11.97
CA GLN A 64 16.78 3.13 -12.05
C GLN A 64 16.90 1.61 -11.79
N LYS A 65 15.95 1.04 -11.05
CA LYS A 65 15.86 -0.41 -10.82
C LYS A 65 15.08 -1.12 -11.91
N ALA A 66 14.20 -0.41 -12.60
CA ALA A 66 13.39 -0.96 -13.68
C ALA A 66 14.27 -1.29 -14.89
N LYS A 67 13.81 -2.23 -15.71
CA LYS A 67 14.43 -2.56 -16.99
C LYS A 67 13.37 -2.59 -18.07
N ASP A 68 13.70 -1.98 -19.21
CA ASP A 68 12.91 -2.17 -20.43
C ASP A 68 12.84 -3.67 -20.76
N SER A 69 11.63 -4.19 -20.85
CA SER A 69 11.38 -5.62 -21.02
C SER A 69 10.02 -5.87 -21.69
N PRO A 70 9.81 -7.03 -22.33
CA PRO A 70 8.48 -7.40 -22.82
C PRO A 70 7.43 -7.42 -21.69
N GLN A 71 7.84 -7.76 -20.47
CA GLN A 71 6.96 -7.76 -19.30
C GLN A 71 6.44 -6.35 -18.98
N GLN A 72 7.27 -5.31 -19.15
CA GLN A 72 6.89 -3.92 -18.96
C GLN A 72 5.74 -3.51 -19.90
N GLU A 73 5.83 -3.88 -21.18
CA GLU A 73 4.81 -3.59 -22.19
C GLU A 73 3.50 -4.35 -21.90
N ILE A 74 3.59 -5.64 -21.60
CA ILE A 74 2.42 -6.45 -21.22
C ILE A 74 1.72 -5.85 -20.00
N LEU A 75 2.47 -5.48 -18.96
CA LEU A 75 1.90 -4.91 -17.74
C LEU A 75 1.20 -3.57 -17.99
N ASN A 76 1.77 -2.71 -18.83
CA ASN A 76 1.11 -1.46 -19.23
C ASN A 76 -0.15 -1.73 -20.06
N ASN A 77 -0.13 -2.67 -21.00
CA ASN A 77 -1.32 -3.04 -21.78
C ASN A 77 -2.45 -3.58 -20.90
N LEU A 78 -2.12 -4.35 -19.85
CA LEU A 78 -3.08 -4.80 -18.85
C LEU A 78 -3.64 -3.63 -18.03
N LEU A 79 -2.77 -2.68 -17.64
CA LEU A 79 -3.19 -1.46 -16.95
C LEU A 79 -4.13 -0.61 -17.82
N ASP A 80 -3.79 -0.39 -19.09
CA ASP A 80 -4.62 0.37 -20.06
C ASP A 80 -6.03 -0.21 -20.17
N ARG A 81 -6.16 -1.55 -20.16
CA ARG A 81 -7.45 -2.24 -20.16
C ARG A 81 -8.25 -1.91 -18.91
N LEU A 82 -7.64 -1.86 -17.73
CA LEU A 82 -8.31 -1.45 -16.49
C LEU A 82 -8.66 0.04 -16.50
N GLU A 83 -7.76 0.89 -16.99
CA GLU A 83 -7.96 2.34 -17.09
C GLU A 83 -9.14 2.71 -17.96
N SER A 84 -9.36 1.97 -19.05
CA SER A 84 -10.53 2.13 -19.92
C SER A 84 -11.87 1.97 -19.18
N GLN A 85 -11.88 1.35 -18.00
CA GLN A 85 -13.06 1.13 -17.16
C GLN A 85 -13.20 2.16 -16.01
N LEU A 86 -12.21 3.03 -15.84
CA LEU A 86 -12.22 4.12 -14.86
C LEU A 86 -13.15 5.24 -15.29
N ASN A 87 -13.65 6.00 -14.31
CA ASN A 87 -14.43 7.19 -14.60
C ASN A 87 -13.53 8.39 -14.89
N ASN A 88 -14.07 9.40 -15.57
CA ASN A 88 -13.33 10.61 -15.95
C ASN A 88 -12.69 11.34 -14.75
N LYS A 89 -13.25 11.23 -13.54
CA LYS A 89 -12.68 11.88 -12.35
C LYS A 89 -11.36 11.22 -11.94
N LEU A 90 -11.25 9.90 -12.06
CA LEU A 90 -10.06 9.14 -11.71
C LEU A 90 -8.96 9.19 -12.79
N LEU A 91 -9.33 9.53 -14.03
CA LEU A 91 -8.39 9.74 -15.15
C LEU A 91 -7.94 11.20 -15.30
N LYS A 92 -8.72 12.17 -14.79
CA LYS A 92 -8.43 13.59 -14.99
C LYS A 92 -7.09 13.98 -14.36
N ASN A 93 -6.16 14.44 -15.20
CA ASN A 93 -4.80 14.86 -14.83
C ASN A 93 -3.97 13.74 -14.20
N ARG A 94 -4.25 12.48 -14.52
CA ARG A 94 -3.51 11.29 -14.08
C ARG A 94 -2.87 10.63 -15.29
N ASP A 95 -1.70 10.06 -15.10
CA ASP A 95 -0.98 9.31 -16.14
C ASP A 95 -0.44 8.02 -15.52
N TYR A 96 -1.32 7.01 -15.37
CA TYR A 96 -0.93 5.79 -14.69
C TYR A 96 0.01 4.97 -15.55
N ARG A 97 1.02 4.38 -14.93
CA ARG A 97 1.94 3.46 -15.60
C ARG A 97 2.51 2.45 -14.64
N VAL A 98 2.87 1.29 -15.17
CA VAL A 98 3.59 0.26 -14.43
C VAL A 98 5.09 0.50 -14.56
N ILE A 99 5.87 0.12 -13.56
CA ILE A 99 7.30 -0.12 -13.68
C ILE A 99 7.60 -1.57 -13.26
N TYR A 100 8.27 -2.32 -14.13
CA TYR A 100 8.68 -3.69 -13.86
C TYR A 100 10.07 -3.74 -13.22
N ILE A 101 10.14 -4.31 -12.02
CA ILE A 101 11.35 -4.40 -11.22
C ILE A 101 11.85 -5.86 -11.22
N PRO A 102 12.99 -6.17 -11.84
CA PRO A 102 13.55 -7.52 -11.93
C PRO A 102 14.23 -7.96 -10.62
N GLU A 103 13.52 -7.83 -9.51
CA GLU A 103 13.91 -8.26 -8.17
C GLU A 103 13.00 -9.43 -7.74
N LYS A 104 13.56 -10.40 -7.03
CA LYS A 104 12.87 -11.67 -6.68
C LYS A 104 11.80 -11.52 -5.59
N ASN A 105 11.69 -10.33 -4.99
CA ASN A 105 10.70 -10.03 -3.98
C ASN A 105 9.30 -10.20 -4.56
N VAL A 106 8.38 -10.76 -3.79
CA VAL A 106 6.98 -10.84 -4.18
C VAL A 106 6.30 -9.61 -3.62
N ASN A 107 6.17 -8.58 -4.46
CA ASN A 107 5.58 -7.31 -4.08
C ASN A 107 5.00 -6.55 -5.28
N ALA A 108 4.09 -5.64 -4.98
CA ALA A 108 3.62 -4.56 -5.84
C ALA A 108 3.29 -3.35 -4.96
N PHE A 109 3.31 -2.15 -5.53
CA PHE A 109 2.95 -0.94 -4.78
C PHE A 109 2.47 0.18 -5.70
N ALA A 110 1.64 1.07 -5.16
CA ALA A 110 1.32 2.38 -5.73
C ALA A 110 2.15 3.50 -5.08
N ILE A 111 2.78 4.37 -5.88
CA ILE A 111 3.54 5.53 -5.40
C ILE A 111 3.06 6.85 -5.98
N PRO A 112 3.29 8.00 -5.31
CA PRO A 112 3.06 9.31 -5.90
C PRO A 112 3.69 9.43 -7.30
N GLY A 113 3.02 10.15 -8.21
CA GLY A 113 3.43 10.23 -9.62
C GLY A 113 2.74 9.21 -10.52
N ASP A 114 1.64 8.61 -10.07
CA ASP A 114 0.79 7.70 -10.85
C ASP A 114 1.51 6.41 -11.27
N VAL A 115 2.54 5.99 -10.53
CA VAL A 115 3.32 4.79 -10.85
C VAL A 115 2.94 3.60 -9.97
N ILE A 116 2.70 2.45 -10.61
CA ILE A 116 2.59 1.14 -9.97
C ILE A 116 3.90 0.38 -10.15
N GLY A 117 4.59 0.02 -9.07
CA GLY A 117 5.73 -0.89 -9.13
C GLY A 117 5.28 -2.34 -9.04
N ILE A 118 5.79 -3.21 -9.93
CA ILE A 118 5.55 -4.66 -9.89
C ILE A 118 6.89 -5.40 -9.96
N PHE A 119 7.08 -6.35 -9.04
CA PHE A 119 8.30 -7.13 -8.95
C PHE A 119 8.20 -8.46 -9.72
N GLU A 120 9.32 -8.89 -10.29
CA GLU A 120 9.46 -10.20 -10.95
C GLU A 120 9.00 -11.36 -10.07
N GLY A 121 9.30 -11.32 -8.78
CA GLY A 121 8.84 -12.34 -7.83
C GLY A 121 7.33 -12.48 -7.78
N LEU A 122 6.59 -11.35 -7.84
CA LEU A 122 5.13 -11.37 -7.86
C LEU A 122 4.60 -11.94 -9.18
N VAL A 123 5.16 -11.51 -10.30
CA VAL A 123 4.77 -11.98 -11.64
C VAL A 123 4.95 -13.50 -11.76
N LYS A 124 6.02 -14.07 -11.20
CA LYS A 124 6.29 -15.51 -11.20
C LYS A 124 5.32 -16.35 -10.39
N GLU A 125 4.58 -15.72 -9.50
CA GLU A 125 3.70 -16.39 -8.54
C GLU A 125 2.22 -16.32 -8.96
N VAL A 126 1.89 -15.42 -9.87
CA VAL A 126 0.57 -15.30 -10.49
C VAL A 126 0.34 -16.40 -11.52
N LYS A 127 -0.85 -17.02 -11.52
CA LYS A 127 -1.17 -18.17 -12.40
C LYS A 127 -2.10 -17.85 -13.56
N SER A 128 -2.71 -16.67 -13.60
CA SER A 128 -3.65 -16.26 -14.65
C SER A 128 -3.64 -14.74 -14.85
N GLU A 129 -4.05 -14.28 -16.04
CA GLU A 129 -4.18 -12.84 -16.30
C GLU A 129 -5.17 -12.19 -15.34
N ASN A 130 -6.25 -12.89 -14.99
CA ASN A 130 -7.25 -12.36 -14.08
C ASN A 130 -6.71 -12.12 -12.67
N GLU A 131 -5.81 -12.97 -12.17
CA GLU A 131 -5.10 -12.75 -10.89
C GLU A 131 -4.24 -11.48 -10.96
N LEU A 132 -3.49 -11.28 -12.05
CA LEU A 132 -2.65 -10.10 -12.23
C LEU A 132 -3.48 -8.82 -12.36
N MET A 133 -4.60 -8.88 -13.07
CA MET A 133 -5.56 -7.79 -13.22
C MET A 133 -6.25 -7.43 -11.91
N MET A 134 -6.50 -8.42 -11.05
CA MET A 134 -6.99 -8.18 -9.71
C MET A 134 -5.96 -7.41 -8.87
N ILE A 135 -4.67 -7.75 -8.96
CA ILE A 135 -3.58 -7.06 -8.26
C ILE A 135 -3.40 -5.62 -8.79
N LEU A 136 -3.36 -5.42 -10.11
CA LEU A 136 -3.29 -4.09 -10.71
C LEU A 136 -4.51 -3.23 -10.35
N GLY A 137 -5.72 -3.82 -10.39
CA GLY A 137 -6.95 -3.16 -9.98
C GLY A 137 -6.95 -2.79 -8.51
N HIS A 138 -6.36 -3.63 -7.65
CA HIS A 138 -6.16 -3.35 -6.22
C HIS A 138 -5.22 -2.14 -6.01
N GLU A 139 -4.09 -2.07 -6.71
CA GLU A 139 -3.18 -0.91 -6.64
C GLU A 139 -3.84 0.39 -7.16
N LEU A 140 -4.65 0.32 -8.22
CA LEU A 140 -5.49 1.44 -8.65
C LEU A 140 -6.52 1.86 -7.58
N GLY A 141 -7.01 0.91 -6.77
CA GLY A 141 -7.85 1.19 -5.62
C GLY A 141 -7.13 2.03 -4.55
N HIS A 142 -5.86 1.75 -4.29
CA HIS A 142 -5.04 2.59 -3.41
C HIS A 142 -4.86 4.00 -3.96
N PHE A 143 -4.68 4.16 -5.28
CA PHE A 143 -4.67 5.48 -5.92
C PHE A 143 -6.00 6.23 -5.77
N ALA A 144 -7.11 5.53 -5.99
CA ALA A 144 -8.45 6.10 -5.86
C ALA A 144 -8.71 6.63 -4.44
N ASN A 145 -8.20 5.94 -3.42
CA ASN A 145 -8.34 6.32 -2.00
C ASN A 145 -7.20 7.20 -1.47
N ARG A 146 -6.14 7.40 -2.28
CA ARG A 146 -4.91 8.13 -1.95
C ARG A 146 -4.17 7.57 -0.72
N ASP A 147 -4.11 6.25 -0.60
CA ASP A 147 -3.60 5.58 0.58
C ASP A 147 -2.10 5.79 0.81
N HIS A 148 -1.31 5.87 -0.27
CA HIS A 148 0.10 6.25 -0.23
C HIS A 148 0.32 7.63 0.38
N LEU A 149 -0.53 8.61 0.06
CA LEU A 149 -0.47 9.95 0.67
C LEU A 149 -0.92 9.92 2.14
N ARG A 150 -1.89 9.09 2.51
CA ARG A 150 -2.32 8.89 3.92
C ARG A 150 -1.20 8.34 4.77
N ASN A 151 -0.49 7.34 4.28
CA ASN A 151 0.67 6.80 4.98
C ASN A 151 1.79 7.84 5.10
N LEU A 152 2.09 8.57 4.03
CA LEU A 152 3.08 9.64 4.06
C LEU A 152 2.72 10.76 5.06
N GLY A 153 1.47 11.23 5.02
CA GLY A 153 0.96 12.26 5.91
C GLY A 153 1.04 11.84 7.38
N LYS A 154 0.67 10.61 7.70
CA LYS A 154 0.79 10.04 9.06
C LYS A 154 2.24 9.96 9.53
N THR A 155 3.16 9.49 8.68
CA THR A 155 4.59 9.43 9.05
C THR A 155 5.17 10.82 9.30
N LEU A 156 4.86 11.79 8.43
CA LEU A 156 5.32 13.19 8.60
C LEU A 156 4.72 13.82 9.86
N ALA A 157 3.43 13.61 10.12
CA ALA A 157 2.75 14.07 11.32
C ALA A 157 3.43 13.58 12.61
N ILE A 158 3.76 12.28 12.68
CA ILE A 158 4.44 11.68 13.82
C ILE A 158 5.84 12.28 13.99
N ARG A 159 6.59 12.42 12.90
CA ARG A 159 7.94 13.01 12.94
C ARG A 159 7.91 14.46 13.43
N VAL A 160 6.98 15.27 12.94
CA VAL A 160 6.79 16.67 13.39
C VAL A 160 6.40 16.72 14.87
N ALA A 161 5.53 15.83 15.33
CA ALA A 161 5.15 15.74 16.75
C ALA A 161 6.35 15.40 17.64
N ILE A 162 7.17 14.42 17.24
CA ILE A 162 8.41 14.05 17.95
C ILE A 162 9.40 15.21 17.96
N ALA A 163 9.65 15.83 16.81
CA ALA A 163 10.55 16.99 16.70
C ALA A 163 10.09 18.14 17.61
N SER A 164 8.78 18.40 17.69
CA SER A 164 8.22 19.46 18.54
C SER A 164 8.36 19.16 20.04
N LEU A 165 8.30 17.88 20.44
CA LEU A 165 8.43 17.46 21.83
C LEU A 165 9.89 17.40 22.32
N PHE A 166 10.81 17.00 21.45
CA PHE A 166 12.20 16.71 21.82
C PHE A 166 13.22 17.69 21.23
N GLY A 167 12.81 18.63 20.37
CA GLY A 167 13.70 19.60 19.71
C GLY A 167 14.59 19.02 18.61
N ASP A 168 14.31 17.79 18.15
CA ASP A 168 15.11 17.11 17.14
C ASP A 168 14.69 17.47 15.71
N ASN A 169 15.21 18.58 15.22
CA ASN A 169 14.96 19.06 13.86
C ASN A 169 15.69 18.24 12.78
N ALA A 170 16.64 17.36 13.15
CA ALA A 170 17.36 16.54 12.18
C ALA A 170 16.43 15.54 11.48
N THR A 171 15.35 15.12 12.16
CA THR A 171 14.32 14.23 11.63
C THR A 171 13.54 14.79 10.42
N LEU A 172 13.59 16.10 10.18
CA LEU A 172 12.92 16.79 9.07
C LEU A 172 13.86 17.10 7.88
N ALA A 173 15.18 16.96 8.04
CA ALA A 173 16.16 17.44 7.07
C ALA A 173 16.29 16.59 5.78
N ASN A 174 15.89 15.31 5.80
CA ASN A 174 15.98 14.41 4.64
C ASN A 174 14.59 13.99 4.13
N SER A 175 13.85 14.93 3.54
CA SER A 175 12.47 14.70 3.09
C SER A 175 12.34 13.56 2.08
N VAL A 176 13.27 13.43 1.12
CA VAL A 176 13.24 12.37 0.10
C VAL A 176 13.45 10.99 0.71
N GLY A 177 14.47 10.83 1.58
CA GLY A 177 14.71 9.56 2.26
C GLY A 177 13.53 9.09 3.11
N VAL A 178 12.84 10.03 3.77
CA VAL A 178 11.62 9.74 4.54
C VAL A 178 10.49 9.25 3.65
N VAL A 179 10.29 9.86 2.48
CA VAL A 179 9.23 9.43 1.55
C VAL A 179 9.51 8.01 1.06
N ILE A 180 10.75 7.72 0.62
CA ILE A 180 11.15 6.38 0.16
C ILE A 180 10.99 5.33 1.26
N GLU A 181 11.44 5.64 2.47
CA GLU A 181 11.30 4.77 3.64
C GLU A 181 9.83 4.50 3.96
N THR A 182 8.98 5.52 3.88
CA THR A 182 7.55 5.40 4.18
C THR A 182 6.83 4.54 3.15
N ILE A 183 7.16 4.71 1.87
CA ILE A 183 6.62 3.89 0.78
C ILE A 183 7.07 2.44 0.92
N SER A 184 8.38 2.23 1.11
CA SER A 184 8.95 0.87 1.18
C SER A 184 8.44 0.08 2.39
N ASN A 185 8.11 0.78 3.48
CA ASN A 185 7.54 0.19 4.69
C ASN A 185 6.04 0.47 4.84
N ALA A 186 5.35 0.85 3.76
CA ALA A 186 3.94 1.18 3.81
C ALA A 186 3.15 -0.01 4.36
N ARG A 187 2.23 0.28 5.28
CA ARG A 187 1.28 -0.71 5.80
C ARG A 187 -0.09 -0.13 5.72
N TYR A 188 -1.00 -0.85 5.07
CA TYR A 188 -2.37 -0.40 4.93
C TYR A 188 -3.25 -0.99 6.02
N SER A 189 -4.22 -0.19 6.46
CA SER A 189 -5.25 -0.65 7.38
C SER A 189 -6.18 -1.64 6.69
N GLN A 190 -6.84 -2.48 7.48
CA GLN A 190 -7.79 -3.46 6.97
C GLN A 190 -8.90 -2.82 6.13
N GLU A 191 -9.34 -1.61 6.47
CA GLU A 191 -10.37 -0.89 5.71
C GLU A 191 -9.84 -0.42 4.35
N GLN A 192 -8.59 0.08 4.29
CA GLN A 192 -7.95 0.46 3.02
C GLN A 192 -7.82 -0.74 2.09
N GLU A 193 -7.36 -1.89 2.61
CA GLU A 193 -7.28 -3.14 1.86
C GLU A 193 -8.66 -3.59 1.34
N TYR A 194 -9.71 -3.46 2.15
CA TYR A 194 -11.06 -3.82 1.75
C TYR A 194 -11.66 -2.92 0.67
N GLN A 195 -11.32 -1.64 0.68
CA GLN A 195 -11.75 -0.69 -0.35
C GLN A 195 -10.98 -0.93 -1.66
N ALA A 196 -9.69 -1.20 -1.58
CA ALA A 196 -8.86 -1.55 -2.73
C ALA A 196 -9.29 -2.91 -3.35
N ASP A 197 -9.58 -3.91 -2.52
CA ASP A 197 -10.17 -5.19 -2.93
C ASP A 197 -11.48 -5.01 -3.70
N GLU A 198 -12.42 -4.24 -3.14
CA GLU A 198 -13.72 -4.00 -3.78
C GLU A 198 -13.56 -3.24 -5.09
N PHE A 199 -12.64 -2.27 -5.14
CA PHE A 199 -12.34 -1.52 -6.35
C PHE A 199 -11.74 -2.41 -7.45
N GLY A 200 -10.73 -3.22 -7.13
CA GLY A 200 -10.14 -4.18 -8.06
C GLY A 200 -11.17 -5.19 -8.59
N LEU A 201 -12.04 -5.70 -7.71
CA LEU A 201 -13.12 -6.61 -8.09
C LEU A 201 -14.11 -5.98 -9.08
N ILE A 202 -14.47 -4.69 -8.87
CA ILE A 202 -15.33 -3.94 -9.78
C ILE A 202 -14.65 -3.80 -11.15
N LEU A 203 -13.36 -3.44 -11.20
CA LEU A 203 -12.64 -3.29 -12.45
C LEU A 203 -12.51 -4.62 -13.20
N LEU A 204 -12.22 -5.71 -12.48
CA LEU A 204 -12.16 -7.04 -13.05
C LEU A 204 -13.50 -7.42 -13.70
N ASN A 205 -14.61 -7.23 -12.97
CA ASN A 205 -15.94 -7.49 -13.50
C ASN A 205 -16.27 -6.61 -14.72
N LYS A 206 -15.89 -5.33 -14.72
CA LYS A 206 -16.12 -4.44 -15.86
C LYS A 206 -15.30 -4.83 -17.09
N THR A 207 -14.07 -5.30 -16.88
CA THR A 207 -13.15 -5.65 -17.96
C THR A 207 -13.53 -6.96 -18.64
N TYR A 208 -13.94 -7.96 -17.86
CA TYR A 208 -14.20 -9.31 -18.38
C TYR A 208 -15.68 -9.74 -18.36
N GLY A 209 -16.54 -9.03 -17.63
CA GLY A 209 -17.92 -9.47 -17.36
C GLY A 209 -18.03 -10.59 -16.32
N HIS A 210 -16.92 -10.99 -15.70
CA HIS A 210 -16.83 -11.98 -14.61
C HIS A 210 -15.66 -11.65 -13.67
N VAL A 211 -15.58 -12.35 -12.55
CA VAL A 211 -14.57 -12.14 -11.49
C VAL A 211 -13.77 -13.41 -11.14
N THR A 212 -13.64 -14.30 -12.12
CA THR A 212 -12.75 -15.48 -12.00
C THR A 212 -11.34 -15.04 -11.68
N GLY A 213 -10.60 -15.77 -10.84
CA GLY A 213 -9.24 -15.39 -10.45
C GLY A 213 -9.13 -14.37 -9.31
N ALA A 214 -10.20 -13.65 -8.96
CA ALA A 214 -10.16 -12.53 -8.00
C ALA A 214 -9.65 -12.91 -6.59
N THR A 215 -9.78 -14.19 -6.21
CA THR A 215 -9.33 -14.67 -4.89
C THR A 215 -8.08 -15.53 -4.95
N ASP A 216 -7.59 -15.84 -6.15
CA ASP A 216 -6.77 -17.03 -6.35
C ASP A 216 -5.34 -16.79 -5.92
N PHE A 217 -4.80 -15.60 -6.19
CA PHE A 217 -3.53 -15.15 -5.61
C PHE A 217 -3.56 -15.31 -4.07
N PHE A 218 -4.51 -14.67 -3.40
CA PHE A 218 -4.63 -14.73 -1.93
C PHE A 218 -4.85 -16.15 -1.39
N LYS A 219 -5.57 -17.02 -2.12
CA LYS A 219 -5.79 -18.43 -1.75
C LYS A 219 -4.52 -19.26 -1.91
N ASN A 220 -3.83 -19.13 -3.04
CA ASN A 220 -2.57 -19.82 -3.34
C ASN A 220 -1.47 -19.46 -2.33
N PHE A 221 -1.51 -18.26 -1.76
CA PHE A 221 -0.55 -17.82 -0.74
C PHE A 221 -0.82 -18.30 0.69
N LYS A 222 -2.01 -18.84 0.98
CA LYS A 222 -2.34 -19.41 2.29
C LYS A 222 -1.40 -20.54 2.71
N GLU A 223 -0.82 -21.25 1.74
CA GLU A 223 0.14 -22.35 1.98
C GLU A 223 1.59 -21.85 2.15
N LYS A 224 1.86 -20.58 1.85
CA LYS A 224 3.19 -19.96 1.82
C LYS A 224 3.34 -18.77 2.79
N GLU A 225 2.35 -18.51 3.66
CA GLU A 225 2.32 -17.37 4.61
C GLU A 225 3.56 -17.33 5.54
N ASN A 226 4.22 -18.47 5.77
CA ASN A 226 5.46 -18.57 6.55
C ASN A 226 6.72 -18.04 5.83
N LEU A 227 6.65 -17.66 4.55
CA LEU A 227 7.80 -17.20 3.78
C LEU A 227 8.11 -15.71 3.93
N GLY A 228 7.28 -14.95 4.67
CA GLY A 228 7.61 -13.56 5.05
C GLY A 228 7.73 -12.59 3.86
N TRP A 229 6.88 -12.76 2.84
CA TRP A 229 6.95 -11.93 1.62
C TRP A 229 6.53 -10.49 1.86
N ASP A 230 7.17 -9.56 1.15
CA ASP A 230 6.97 -8.13 1.32
C ASP A 230 5.54 -7.68 1.00
N PHE A 231 4.89 -8.26 -0.02
CA PHE A 231 3.49 -7.95 -0.35
C PHE A 231 2.55 -8.10 0.85
N PHE A 232 2.65 -9.17 1.63
CA PHE A 232 1.75 -9.36 2.78
C PHE A 232 2.18 -8.59 4.01
N SER A 233 3.42 -8.08 4.02
CA SER A 233 3.90 -7.14 5.04
C SER A 233 3.27 -5.76 4.86
N SER A 234 3.07 -5.32 3.61
CA SER A 234 2.35 -4.09 3.27
C SER A 234 0.83 -4.28 3.21
N HIS A 235 0.36 -5.44 2.76
CA HIS A 235 -1.05 -5.80 2.54
C HIS A 235 -1.51 -6.98 3.44
N PRO A 236 -1.76 -6.76 4.75
CA PRO A 236 -2.07 -7.85 5.67
C PRO A 236 -3.45 -8.50 5.46
N ALA A 237 -3.64 -9.69 6.05
CA ALA A 237 -4.93 -10.37 6.28
C ALA A 237 -5.57 -11.16 5.11
N GLY A 238 -4.78 -11.92 4.35
CA GLY A 238 -5.24 -12.74 3.20
C GLY A 238 -6.52 -13.57 3.45
N ASN A 239 -6.60 -14.35 4.54
CA ASN A 239 -7.77 -15.19 4.83
C ASN A 239 -9.06 -14.40 5.08
N LYS A 240 -8.98 -13.23 5.73
CA LYS A 240 -10.15 -12.37 5.98
C LYS A 240 -10.60 -11.70 4.69
N ARG A 241 -9.65 -11.26 3.86
CA ARG A 241 -9.89 -10.67 2.54
C ARG A 241 -10.54 -11.65 1.57
N VAL A 242 -10.03 -12.88 1.46
CA VAL A 242 -10.66 -13.95 0.65
C VAL A 242 -12.12 -14.15 1.04
N LYS A 243 -12.41 -14.35 2.34
CA LYS A 243 -13.79 -14.52 2.82
C LYS A 243 -14.67 -13.31 2.50
N ARG A 244 -14.13 -12.09 2.59
CA ARG A 244 -14.85 -10.86 2.26
C ARG A 244 -15.14 -10.79 0.75
N LEU A 245 -14.15 -11.03 -0.10
CA LEU A 245 -14.30 -11.04 -1.55
C LEU A 245 -15.32 -12.09 -1.97
N GLU A 246 -15.25 -13.33 -1.47
CA GLU A 246 -16.24 -14.38 -1.75
C GLU A 246 -17.67 -13.96 -1.35
N LYS A 247 -17.81 -13.34 -0.17
CA LYS A 247 -19.10 -12.79 0.27
C LYS A 247 -19.59 -11.69 -0.67
N LEU A 248 -18.71 -10.78 -1.08
CA LEU A 248 -19.05 -9.67 -1.98
C LEU A 248 -19.45 -10.18 -3.36
N ILE A 249 -18.71 -11.13 -3.92
CA ILE A 249 -19.01 -11.82 -5.19
C ILE A 249 -20.42 -12.40 -5.15
N LYS A 250 -20.76 -13.13 -4.07
CA LYS A 250 -22.09 -13.72 -3.89
C LYS A 250 -23.18 -12.64 -3.74
N GLN A 251 -22.92 -11.60 -2.96
CA GLN A 251 -23.88 -10.51 -2.70
C GLN A 251 -24.18 -9.69 -3.96
N LYS A 252 -23.17 -9.41 -4.78
CA LYS A 252 -23.28 -8.66 -6.03
C LYS A 252 -23.70 -9.54 -7.21
N GLN A 253 -23.82 -10.85 -7.00
CA GLN A 253 -24.15 -11.83 -8.04
C GLN A 253 -23.19 -11.76 -9.24
N TYR A 254 -21.90 -11.51 -8.97
CA TYR A 254 -20.90 -11.51 -10.04
C TYR A 254 -20.75 -12.92 -10.62
N LYS A 255 -20.57 -12.98 -11.94
CA LYS A 255 -20.39 -14.24 -12.66
C LYS A 255 -18.98 -14.77 -12.44
N LEU A 256 -18.84 -16.09 -12.49
CA LEU A 256 -17.57 -16.76 -12.72
C LEU A 256 -17.59 -17.26 -14.16
N GLY A 257 -16.54 -16.95 -14.91
CA GLY A 257 -16.29 -17.37 -16.29
C GLY A 257 -14.98 -18.16 -16.40
N GLU A 258 -14.44 -18.25 -17.61
CA GLU A 258 -13.17 -18.91 -17.89
C GLU A 258 -11.98 -18.04 -17.44
N TYR A 259 -10.83 -18.68 -17.21
CA TYR A 259 -9.58 -17.95 -16.98
C TYR A 259 -9.06 -17.40 -18.30
N SER A 260 -8.55 -16.18 -18.27
CA SER A 260 -7.75 -15.61 -19.36
C SER A 260 -6.29 -16.04 -19.18
N ASP A 261 -5.71 -16.54 -20.28
CA ASP A 261 -4.32 -17.00 -20.29
C ASP A 261 -3.36 -15.85 -19.99
N LEU A 262 -2.39 -16.11 -19.12
CA LEU A 262 -1.35 -15.15 -18.80
C LEU A 262 -0.29 -15.17 -19.91
N GLU A 263 -0.32 -14.19 -20.81
CA GLU A 263 0.68 -14.02 -21.89
C GLU A 263 2.08 -13.59 -21.39
N LEU A 264 2.49 -13.96 -20.17
CA LEU A 264 3.81 -13.63 -19.60
C LEU A 264 4.92 -14.63 -19.98
N ASN A 265 4.63 -15.57 -20.88
CA ASN A 265 5.57 -16.58 -21.34
C ASN A 265 6.16 -16.26 -22.72
N LEU A 266 6.90 -15.15 -22.84
CA LEU A 266 7.94 -14.96 -23.86
C LEU A 266 9.10 -14.13 -23.29
N GLN A 267 9.92 -14.76 -22.43
CA GLN A 267 11.37 -14.51 -22.18
C GLN A 267 11.89 -14.97 -20.81
N PHE A 268 11.21 -15.84 -20.07
CA PHE A 268 11.93 -16.68 -19.09
C PHE A 268 12.65 -17.83 -19.81
N SER A 269 13.40 -17.54 -20.89
CA SER A 269 14.15 -18.56 -21.61
C SER A 269 15.24 -19.08 -20.68
N ASP A 270 15.06 -20.31 -20.18
CA ASP A 270 16.02 -21.43 -20.03
C ASP A 270 17.48 -21.22 -19.56
N GLN A 271 18.00 -20.00 -19.46
CA GLN A 271 19.38 -19.72 -19.04
C GLN A 271 19.52 -19.71 -17.51
N GLU A 272 18.53 -19.23 -16.77
CA GLU A 272 18.54 -19.28 -15.29
C GLU A 272 18.37 -20.71 -14.76
N PHE A 273 17.58 -21.55 -15.44
CA PHE A 273 17.35 -22.94 -15.01
C PHE A 273 18.59 -23.84 -15.21
N ARG A 274 19.42 -23.55 -16.23
CA ARG A 274 20.70 -24.27 -16.43
C ARG A 274 21.76 -23.91 -15.40
N LYS A 275 21.71 -22.71 -14.82
CA LYS A 275 22.72 -22.24 -13.86
C LYS A 275 22.56 -22.84 -12.46
N TYR A 276 21.37 -23.35 -12.12
CA TYR A 276 21.08 -23.97 -10.81
C TYR A 276 21.28 -25.49 -10.78
N LYS A 277 21.36 -26.15 -11.94
CA LYS A 277 21.57 -27.61 -12.03
C LYS A 277 23.05 -28.01 -12.19
N GLN A 278 23.96 -27.03 -12.19
CA GLN A 278 25.41 -27.22 -12.31
C GLN A 278 26.20 -26.70 -11.09
N ARG A 279 25.55 -26.55 -9.94
CA ARG A 279 26.21 -26.34 -8.64
C ARG A 279 25.73 -27.37 -7.63
#